data_AF-A0A838S030-F1
#
_entry.id   AF-A0A838S030-F1
#
_cell.length_a   1.000
_cell.length_b   1.000
_cell.length_c   1.000
_cell.angle_alpha   90.00
_cell.angle_beta   90.00
_cell.angle_gamma   90.00
#
_symmetry.space_group_name_H-M   'P 1'
#
loop_
_entity.id
_entity.type
_entity.pdbx_description
1 polymer ?
#
loop_
_entity_poly.entity_id
_entity_poly.type
_entity_poly.pdbx_seq_one_letter_code
_entity_poly.pdbx_strand_id
1 'polypeptide(L)'
;MKVFPSAAEFRQRLLRVGLTSEKLEEILEQRVRIEKYLDFRFRNFVLISQKEIADYYQDVYVPRLRSRSPGQIIPTLEEARNEIERTLTEAKIESDTDAFLDSARERAEIVMLTPDS
;
A
#
# COMPACT_ATOMS: atom_id res chain seq x y z
N MET A 1 -0.51 7.93 -16.21
CA MET A 1 -0.40 6.64 -16.91
C MET A 1 0.00 6.93 -18.36
N LYS A 2 1.21 6.57 -18.81
CA LYS A 2 1.56 6.72 -20.24
C LYS A 2 0.73 5.69 -21.02
N VAL A 3 -0.17 6.18 -21.86
CA VAL A 3 -0.97 5.33 -22.76
C VAL A 3 -0.10 4.96 -23.95
N PHE A 4 -0.08 3.70 -24.34
CA PHE A 4 0.68 3.27 -25.51
C PHE A 4 -0.10 3.66 -26.78
N PRO A 5 0.53 4.33 -27.76
CA PRO A 5 -0.15 4.79 -28.98
C PRO A 5 -0.70 3.66 -29.86
N SER A 6 -0.16 2.43 -29.72
CA SER A 6 -0.69 1.24 -30.39
C SER A 6 -0.24 -0.06 -29.70
N ALA A 7 -0.96 -1.16 -29.98
CA ALA A 7 -0.58 -2.49 -29.52
C ALA A 7 0.80 -2.95 -30.07
N ALA A 8 1.19 -2.46 -31.26
CA ALA A 8 2.49 -2.77 -31.85
C ALA A 8 3.63 -2.09 -31.09
N GLU A 9 3.45 -0.83 -30.72
CA GLU A 9 4.44 -0.06 -29.95
C GLU A 9 4.59 -0.60 -28.52
N PHE A 10 3.48 -1.02 -27.91
CA PHE A 10 3.50 -1.74 -26.63
C PHE A 10 4.35 -3.01 -26.70
N ARG A 11 4.10 -3.88 -27.69
CA ARG A 11 4.89 -5.12 -27.89
C ARG A 11 6.37 -4.85 -28.11
N GLN A 12 6.72 -3.84 -28.92
CA GLN A 12 8.12 -3.45 -29.11
C GLN A 12 8.76 -3.00 -27.80
N ARG A 13 8.01 -2.31 -26.93
CA ARG A 13 8.55 -1.85 -25.64
C ARG A 13 8.77 -3.00 -24.67
N LEU A 14 7.89 -4.00 -24.66
CA LEU A 14 8.06 -5.23 -23.87
C LEU A 14 9.35 -5.95 -24.26
N LEU A 15 9.57 -6.14 -25.57
CA LEU A 15 10.79 -6.77 -26.07
C LEU A 15 12.06 -6.00 -25.67
N ARG A 16 12.02 -4.65 -25.70
CA ARG A 16 13.16 -3.81 -25.27
C ARG A 16 13.51 -3.95 -23.79
N VAL A 17 12.59 -4.40 -22.95
CA VAL A 17 12.84 -4.65 -21.52
C VAL A 17 12.95 -6.15 -21.21
N GLY A 18 13.09 -7.00 -22.23
CA GLY A 18 13.25 -8.44 -22.07
C GLY A 18 11.99 -9.17 -21.64
N LEU A 19 10.81 -8.58 -21.83
CA LEU A 19 9.52 -9.19 -21.51
C LEU A 19 8.78 -9.62 -22.77
N THR A 20 8.11 -10.76 -22.70
CA THR A 20 7.06 -11.13 -23.65
C THR A 20 5.69 -10.69 -23.11
N SER A 21 4.67 -10.71 -23.95
CA SER A 21 3.30 -10.42 -23.52
C SER A 21 2.82 -11.42 -22.47
N GLU A 22 3.14 -12.70 -22.68
CA GLU A 22 2.78 -13.81 -21.80
C GLU A 22 3.49 -13.68 -20.45
N LYS A 23 4.78 -13.29 -20.46
CA LYS A 23 5.51 -13.08 -19.20
C LYS A 23 4.97 -11.90 -18.42
N LEU A 24 4.56 -10.83 -19.11
CA LEU A 24 3.91 -9.70 -18.47
C LEU A 24 2.56 -10.10 -17.86
N GLU A 25 1.76 -10.88 -18.59
CA GLU A 25 0.48 -11.39 -18.10
C GLU A 25 0.67 -12.22 -16.83
N GLU A 26 1.63 -13.16 -16.81
CA GLU A 26 1.96 -13.96 -15.62
C GLU A 26 2.34 -13.07 -14.42
N ILE A 27 3.18 -12.05 -14.64
CA ILE A 27 3.58 -11.09 -13.59
C ILE A 27 2.35 -10.35 -13.05
N LEU A 28 1.47 -9.88 -13.93
CA LEU A 28 0.26 -9.15 -13.55
C LEU A 28 -0.72 -10.05 -12.78
N GLU A 29 -0.93 -11.29 -13.22
CA GLU A 29 -1.76 -12.26 -12.52
C GLU A 29 -1.24 -12.54 -11.12
N GLN A 30 0.07 -12.75 -10.97
CA GLN A 30 0.70 -12.94 -9.67
C GLN A 30 0.51 -11.70 -8.78
N ARG A 31 0.71 -10.50 -9.32
CA ARG A 31 0.52 -9.24 -8.58
C ARG A 31 -0.91 -9.09 -8.08
N VAL A 32 -1.89 -9.27 -8.96
CA VAL A 32 -3.32 -9.17 -8.61
C VAL A 32 -3.70 -10.23 -7.58
N ARG A 33 -3.14 -11.45 -7.67
CA ARG A 33 -3.39 -12.51 -6.70
C ARG A 33 -2.85 -12.14 -5.32
N ILE A 34 -1.63 -11.60 -5.24
CA ILE A 34 -1.02 -11.14 -3.99
C ILE A 34 -1.85 -9.99 -3.40
N GLU A 35 -2.17 -8.98 -4.20
CA GLU A 35 -2.96 -7.82 -3.76
C GLU A 35 -4.33 -8.25 -3.19
N LYS A 36 -5.04 -9.16 -3.86
CA LYS A 36 -6.32 -9.72 -3.38
C LYS A 36 -6.17 -10.50 -2.07
N TYR A 37 -5.08 -11.25 -1.92
CA TYR A 37 -4.82 -12.01 -0.71
C TYR A 37 -4.55 -11.08 0.49
N LEU A 38 -3.71 -10.06 0.30
CA LEU A 38 -3.42 -9.07 1.34
C LEU A 38 -4.70 -8.30 1.74
N ASP A 39 -5.48 -7.84 0.76
CA ASP A 39 -6.75 -7.17 1.02
C ASP A 39 -7.71 -8.05 1.83
N PHE A 40 -7.91 -9.30 1.40
CA PHE A 40 -8.75 -10.26 2.12
C PHE A 40 -8.26 -10.50 3.57
N ARG A 41 -6.95 -10.66 3.76
CA ARG A 41 -6.34 -11.07 5.03
C ARG A 41 -6.27 -9.94 6.06
N PHE A 42 -6.06 -8.70 5.61
CA PHE A 42 -5.79 -7.56 6.48
C PHE A 42 -6.95 -6.57 6.50
N ARG A 43 -7.50 -6.17 5.35
CA ARG A 43 -8.51 -5.09 5.29
C ARG A 43 -9.82 -5.45 6.00
N ASN A 44 -10.26 -6.71 5.92
CA ASN A 44 -11.56 -7.13 6.48
C ASN A 44 -11.65 -7.06 8.02
N PHE A 45 -10.54 -6.92 8.74
CA PHE A 45 -10.51 -7.00 10.20
C PHE A 45 -9.96 -5.74 10.88
N VAL A 46 -9.64 -4.69 10.11
CA VAL A 46 -9.18 -3.42 10.67
C VAL A 46 -10.37 -2.67 11.25
N LEU A 47 -10.44 -2.63 12.58
CA LEU A 47 -11.35 -1.79 13.33
C LEU A 47 -10.58 -0.58 13.89
N ILE A 48 -11.12 0.61 13.64
CA ILE A 48 -10.64 1.87 14.20
C ILE A 48 -11.64 2.32 15.26
N SER A 49 -11.16 2.46 16.50
CA SER A 49 -11.98 2.92 17.61
C SER A 49 -12.17 4.43 17.62
N GLN A 50 -13.23 4.88 18.29
CA GLN A 50 -13.46 6.32 18.50
C GLN A 50 -12.31 6.99 19.26
N LYS A 51 -11.63 6.25 20.14
CA LYS A 51 -10.45 6.74 20.87
C LYS A 51 -9.26 6.93 19.93
N GLU A 52 -8.96 5.97 19.06
CA GLU A 52 -7.89 6.10 18.06
C GLU A 52 -8.11 7.33 17.17
N ILE A 53 -9.36 7.60 16.76
CA ILE A 53 -9.70 8.78 15.96
C ILE A 53 -9.46 10.08 16.75
N ALA A 54 -9.91 10.13 18.01
CA ALA A 54 -9.76 11.32 18.85
C ALA A 54 -8.27 11.61 19.17
N ASP A 55 -7.52 10.58 19.53
CA ASP A 55 -6.08 10.69 19.82
C ASP A 55 -5.33 11.17 18.56
N TYR A 56 -5.58 10.54 17.40
CA TYR A 56 -4.94 10.95 16.14
C TYR A 56 -5.31 12.37 15.72
N TYR A 57 -6.56 12.79 15.92
CA TYR A 57 -7.00 14.15 15.63
C TYR A 57 -6.18 15.17 16.43
N GLN A 58 -6.07 14.95 17.74
CA GLN A 58 -5.38 15.86 18.66
C GLN A 58 -3.87 15.88 18.44
N ASP A 59 -3.27 14.70 18.31
CA ASP A 59 -1.81 14.54 18.42
C ASP A 59 -1.10 14.64 17.06
N VAL A 60 -1.82 14.37 15.97
CA VAL A 60 -1.23 14.32 14.62
C VAL A 60 -1.93 15.27 13.66
N TYR A 61 -3.26 15.15 13.51
CA TYR A 61 -3.99 15.88 12.48
C TYR A 61 -3.91 17.40 12.67
N VAL A 62 -4.26 17.87 13.87
CA VAL A 62 -4.27 19.30 14.21
C VAL A 62 -2.87 19.92 14.14
N PRO A 63 -1.81 19.34 14.75
CA PRO A 63 -0.44 19.84 14.61
C PRO A 63 0.04 19.88 13.16
N ARG A 64 -0.25 18.83 12.38
CA ARG A 64 0.13 18.76 10.95
C ARG A 64 -0.53 19.89 10.15
N LEU A 65 -1.83 20.14 10.34
CA LEU A 65 -2.54 21.21 9.63
C LEU A 65 -2.02 22.59 10.02
N ARG A 66 -1.80 22.85 11.31
CA ARG A 66 -1.23 24.12 11.79
C ARG A 66 0.14 24.40 11.18
N SER A 67 0.97 23.37 11.04
CA SER A 67 2.30 23.50 10.46
C SER A 67 2.28 23.70 8.94
N ARG A 68 1.37 23.05 8.21
CA ARG A 68 1.34 23.08 6.73
C ARG A 68 0.52 24.23 6.17
N SER A 69 -0.51 24.66 6.88
CA SER A 69 -1.44 25.71 6.45
C SER A 69 -1.73 26.69 7.59
N PRO A 70 -0.77 27.57 7.95
CA PRO A 70 -0.99 28.59 8.97
C PRO A 70 -2.19 29.48 8.62
N GLY A 71 -3.10 29.69 9.57
CA GLY A 71 -4.27 30.55 9.41
C GLY A 71 -5.50 29.89 8.78
N GLN A 72 -5.41 28.62 8.37
CA GLN A 72 -6.59 27.87 7.92
C GLN A 72 -7.45 27.45 9.12
N ILE A 73 -8.76 27.50 8.95
CA ILE A 73 -9.72 26.98 9.95
C ILE A 73 -9.48 25.48 10.08
N ILE A 74 -9.27 25.04 11.32
CA ILE A 74 -9.07 23.64 11.64
C ILE A 74 -10.43 22.95 11.64
N PRO A 75 -10.66 21.93 10.79
CA PRO A 75 -11.89 21.15 10.82
C PRO A 75 -12.09 20.53 12.19
N THR A 76 -13.32 20.47 12.67
CA THR A 76 -13.69 19.76 13.89
C THR A 76 -13.43 18.25 13.76
N LEU A 77 -13.43 17.54 14.90
CA LEU A 77 -13.27 16.09 14.91
C LEU A 77 -14.31 15.39 14.03
N GLU A 78 -15.57 15.83 14.07
CA GLU A 78 -16.65 15.23 13.26
C GLU A 78 -16.44 15.48 11.77
N GLU A 79 -15.98 16.67 11.38
CA GLU A 79 -15.70 17.00 9.97
C GLU A 79 -14.49 16.20 9.44
N ALA A 80 -13.47 15.99 10.27
CA ALA A 80 -12.26 15.24 9.91
C ALA A 80 -12.40 13.72 10.08
N ARG A 81 -13.43 13.22 10.77
CA ARG A 81 -13.59 11.82 11.17
C ARG A 81 -13.35 10.83 10.03
N ASN A 82 -14.03 11.03 8.90
CA ASN A 82 -13.93 10.14 7.74
C ASN A 82 -12.55 10.17 7.06
N GLU A 83 -11.81 11.28 7.14
CA GLU A 83 -10.44 11.36 6.62
C GLU A 83 -9.48 10.60 7.55
N ILE A 84 -9.63 10.82 8.86
CA ILE A 84 -8.81 10.21 9.90
C ILE A 84 -9.01 8.70 9.92
N GLU A 85 -10.26 8.22 9.87
CA GLU A 85 -10.57 6.80 9.86
C GLU A 85 -9.96 6.08 8.66
N ARG A 86 -10.03 6.67 7.45
CA ARG A 86 -9.35 6.13 6.27
C ARG A 86 -7.84 6.09 6.46
N THR A 87 -7.25 7.18 6.95
CA THR A 87 -5.81 7.28 7.20
C THR A 87 -5.33 6.21 8.18
N LEU A 88 -6.03 6.05 9.31
CA LEU A 88 -5.70 5.06 10.33
C LEU A 88 -5.91 3.63 9.82
N THR A 89 -6.95 3.41 9.02
CA THR A 89 -7.21 2.11 8.39
C THR A 89 -6.05 1.71 7.48
N GLU A 90 -5.61 2.60 6.61
CA GLU A 90 -4.48 2.36 5.70
C GLU A 90 -3.18 2.10 6.47
N ALA A 91 -2.87 2.91 7.49
CA ALA A 91 -1.67 2.74 8.31
C ALA A 91 -1.65 1.39 9.04
N LYS A 92 -2.80 0.91 9.52
CA LYS A 92 -2.91 -0.38 10.23
C LYS A 92 -2.77 -1.56 9.27
N ILE A 93 -3.33 -1.47 8.06
CA ILE A 93 -3.12 -2.47 6.99
C ILE A 93 -1.64 -2.57 6.63
N GLU A 94 -0.95 -1.44 6.48
CA GLU A 94 0.49 -1.41 6.19
C GLU A 94 1.29 -2.08 7.31
N SER A 95 1.06 -1.67 8.56
CA SER A 95 1.72 -2.27 9.73
C SER A 95 1.49 -3.77 9.87
N ASP A 96 0.25 -4.24 9.66
CA ASP A 96 -0.07 -5.67 9.76
C ASP A 96 0.56 -6.48 8.62
N THR A 97 0.65 -5.89 7.43
CA THR A 97 1.31 -6.51 6.26
C THR A 97 2.79 -6.68 6.51
N ASP A 98 3.47 -5.63 7.00
CA ASP A 98 4.90 -5.67 7.30
C ASP A 98 5.22 -6.71 8.39
N ALA A 99 4.47 -6.69 9.49
CA ALA A 99 4.64 -7.66 10.58
C ALA A 99 4.45 -9.11 10.11
N PHE A 100 3.48 -9.34 9.21
CA PHE A 100 3.27 -10.65 8.61
C PHE A 100 4.45 -11.08 7.74
N LEU A 101 4.96 -10.19 6.88
CA LEU A 101 6.08 -10.49 5.99
C LEU A 101 7.36 -10.77 6.76
N ASP A 102 7.64 -10.02 7.83
CA ASP A 102 8.80 -10.27 8.69
C ASP A 102 8.71 -11.64 9.35
N SER A 103 7.54 -11.94 9.93
CA SER A 103 7.29 -13.26 10.54
C SER A 103 7.37 -14.40 9.52
N ALA A 104 6.93 -14.17 8.27
CA ALA A 104 7.02 -15.16 7.20
C ALA A 104 8.46 -15.41 6.76
N ARG A 105 9.28 -14.34 6.70
CA ARG A 105 10.71 -14.43 6.37
C ARG A 105 11.48 -15.20 7.44
N GLU A 106 11.21 -14.97 8.73
CA GLU A 106 11.85 -15.69 9.84
C GLU A 106 11.60 -17.19 9.81
N ARG A 107 10.40 -17.62 9.38
CA ARG A 107 10.04 -19.04 9.28
C ARG A 107 10.52 -19.70 7.99
N ALA A 108 10.91 -18.93 6.99
CA ALA A 108 11.33 -19.48 5.71
C ALA A 108 12.80 -19.92 5.79
N GLU A 109 13.08 -21.18 5.47
CA GLU A 109 14.44 -21.63 5.20
C GLU A 109 14.87 -21.11 3.81
N ILE A 110 15.48 -19.92 3.79
CA ILE A 110 15.99 -19.31 2.56
C ILE A 110 17.47 -19.64 2.43
N VAL A 111 17.80 -20.52 1.48
CA VAL A 111 19.19 -20.78 1.08
C VAL A 111 19.52 -19.92 -0.14
N MET A 112 20.39 -18.93 0.04
CA MET A 112 20.93 -18.15 -1.08
C MET A 112 22.00 -18.99 -1.78
N LEU A 113 21.72 -19.46 -3.00
CA LEU A 113 22.73 -20.09 -3.84
C LEU A 113 23.49 -18.98 -4.59
N THR A 114 24.68 -18.63 -4.10
CA THR A 114 25.64 -17.86 -4.91
C THR A 114 26.28 -18.80 -5.93
N PRO A 115 26.30 -18.47 -7.23
CA PRO A 115 26.99 -19.29 -8.21
C PRO A 115 28.49 -19.25 -7.94
N ASP A 116 29.12 -20.43 -7.94
CA ASP A 116 30.58 -20.55 -7.89
C ASP A 116 31.19 -19.85 -9.11
N SER A 117 32.25 -19.07 -8.87
CA SER A 117 32.95 -18.25 -9.87
C SER A 117 33.67 -19.06 -10.94
#